data_AF-A0A1F6Y5X7-F1
#
_entry.id   AF-A0A1F6Y5X7-F1
#
_cell.length_a   1.000
_cell.length_b   1.000
_cell.length_c   1.000
_cell.angle_alpha   90.00
_cell.angle_beta   90.00
_cell.angle_gamma   90.00
#
_symmetry.space_group_name_H-M   'P 1'
#
loop_
_entity.id
_entity.type
_entity.pdbx_description
1 polymer ?
#
loop_
_entity_poly.entity_id
_entity_poly.type
_entity_poly.pdbx_seq_one_letter_code
_entity_poly.pdbx_strand_id
1 'polypeptide(L)'
;MKKYLNIAIFLTLVGAVVLSPVARAEDGNRGPGGAGFRDERKALIQTFRDDREEFKATMKAEREAFVAKLKSDRETFLAELKAKKEEFKNKTLEAKNEWRGRALTMIGTSFEMAIRNLERIQTRVGEIIDGLDDEDTTDAEALLALSKEKLETAKDKLVDIKELLPESGEKITVEIFEQIKSLAREAKDLLKESRHTLVQAIKEVKGLGEENDEGDDTENDDDEE
;
A
#
# COMPACT_ATOMS: atom_id res chain seq x y z
N MET A 1 -19.51 7.11 -5.29
CA MET A 1 -20.41 6.31 -6.16
C MET A 1 -21.67 7.10 -6.56
N LYS A 2 -21.52 8.27 -7.21
CA LYS A 2 -22.66 9.13 -7.63
C LYS A 2 -22.67 9.44 -9.14
N LYS A 3 -21.77 8.84 -9.93
CA LYS A 3 -21.57 9.17 -11.35
C LYS A 3 -22.27 8.23 -12.34
N TYR A 4 -22.90 7.14 -11.87
CA TYR A 4 -23.58 6.16 -12.73
C TYR A 4 -25.11 6.30 -12.76
N LEU A 5 -25.68 7.23 -11.99
CA LEU A 5 -27.13 7.42 -11.91
C LEU A 5 -27.72 8.11 -13.16
N ASN A 6 -26.90 8.86 -13.91
CA ASN A 6 -27.36 9.62 -15.07
C ASN A 6 -27.44 8.80 -16.37
N ILE A 7 -26.89 7.59 -16.42
CA ILE A 7 -26.94 6.73 -17.62
C ILE A 7 -28.26 5.95 -17.68
N ALA A 8 -28.92 5.69 -16.55
CA ALA A 8 -30.16 4.94 -16.49
C ALA A 8 -31.41 5.74 -16.93
N ILE A 9 -31.34 7.07 -17.00
CA ILE A 9 -32.50 7.93 -17.29
C ILE A 9 -32.74 8.09 -18.81
N PHE A 10 -31.74 7.86 -19.66
CA PHE A 10 -31.90 8.03 -21.11
C PHE A 10 -32.51 6.81 -21.82
N LEU A 11 -32.67 5.68 -21.12
CA LEU A 11 -33.15 4.42 -21.69
C LEU A 11 -34.67 4.23 -21.61
N THR A 12 -35.39 5.14 -20.92
CA THR A 12 -36.84 5.07 -20.73
C THR A 12 -37.66 5.90 -21.71
N LEU A 13 -37.05 6.74 -22.56
CA LEU A 13 -37.79 7.68 -23.42
C LEU A 13 -38.08 7.18 -24.85
N VAL A 14 -37.57 6.01 -25.24
CA VAL A 14 -37.77 5.43 -26.60
C VAL A 14 -38.89 4.37 -26.63
N GLY A 15 -39.52 4.08 -25.48
CA GLY A 15 -40.48 2.98 -25.32
C GLY A 15 -41.97 3.34 -25.37
N ALA A 16 -42.38 4.42 -26.04
CA ALA A 16 -43.80 4.82 -26.10
C ALA A 16 -44.25 5.26 -27.52
N VAL A 17 -43.93 4.45 -28.55
CA VAL A 17 -44.73 4.47 -29.78
C VAL A 17 -45.90 3.50 -29.55
N VAL A 18 -46.96 4.04 -28.97
CA VAL A 18 -48.26 3.37 -28.84
C VAL A 18 -48.77 3.07 -30.25
N LEU A 19 -48.72 1.79 -30.62
CA LEU A 19 -49.52 1.24 -31.72
C LEU A 19 -50.99 1.31 -31.30
N SER A 20 -51.67 2.41 -31.63
CA SER A 20 -53.13 2.46 -31.55
C SER A 20 -53.70 1.55 -32.64
N PRO A 21 -54.54 0.54 -32.32
CA PRO A 21 -55.27 -0.20 -33.34
C PRO A 21 -56.30 0.75 -33.97
N VAL A 22 -56.24 0.89 -35.29
CA VAL A 22 -57.30 1.54 -36.08
C VAL A 22 -58.57 0.73 -35.87
N ALA A 23 -59.48 1.26 -35.06
CA ALA A 23 -60.84 0.76 -34.95
C ALA A 23 -61.54 0.91 -36.30
N ARG A 24 -61.75 -0.22 -36.98
CA ARG A 24 -62.58 -0.31 -38.18
C ARG A 24 -64.04 -0.31 -37.75
N ALA A 25 -64.67 0.86 -37.78
CA ALA A 25 -66.12 0.97 -37.78
C ALA A 25 -66.61 0.71 -39.21
N GLU A 26 -67.10 -0.51 -39.46
CA GLU A 26 -68.01 -0.75 -40.57
C GLU A 26 -69.40 -0.28 -40.15
N ASP A 27 -69.85 0.86 -40.65
CA ASP A 27 -71.28 1.01 -40.92
C ASP A 27 -71.53 1.93 -42.13
N GLY A 28 -72.46 1.51 -42.97
CA GLY A 28 -72.60 1.95 -44.34
C GLY A 28 -73.29 3.30 -44.50
N ASN A 29 -72.73 4.16 -45.35
CA ASN A 29 -73.52 5.10 -46.14
C ASN A 29 -72.77 5.48 -47.43
N ARG A 30 -73.19 4.90 -48.57
CA ARG A 30 -72.70 5.25 -49.91
C ARG A 30 -73.40 6.54 -50.37
N GLY A 31 -72.75 7.69 -50.17
CA GLY A 31 -73.10 8.96 -50.80
C GLY A 31 -72.20 9.26 -52.02
N PRO A 32 -72.70 9.85 -53.12
CA PRO A 32 -71.91 10.14 -54.30
C PRO A 32 -71.23 11.52 -54.21
N GLY A 33 -69.90 11.54 -54.25
CA GLY A 33 -69.08 12.74 -54.44
C GLY A 33 -67.59 12.40 -54.27
N GLY A 34 -66.68 12.50 -55.24
CA GLY A 34 -66.70 13.21 -56.52
C GLY A 34 -65.46 14.11 -56.57
N ALA A 35 -64.31 13.54 -56.94
CA ALA A 35 -63.00 14.20 -57.14
C ALA A 35 -62.27 14.80 -55.91
N GLY A 36 -62.84 15.78 -55.19
CA GLY A 36 -62.09 16.57 -54.16
C GLY A 36 -61.49 15.75 -53.02
N PHE A 37 -62.26 14.80 -52.47
CA PHE A 37 -61.83 13.95 -51.34
C PHE A 37 -60.72 12.95 -51.70
N ARG A 38 -60.57 12.59 -52.99
CA ARG A 38 -59.49 11.70 -53.45
C ARG A 38 -58.16 12.44 -53.55
N ASP A 39 -58.19 13.70 -53.97
CA ASP A 39 -56.97 14.50 -54.15
C ASP A 39 -56.46 15.02 -52.80
N GLU A 40 -57.35 15.40 -51.88
CA GLU A 40 -56.99 15.69 -50.48
C GLU A 40 -56.38 14.47 -49.78
N ARG A 41 -56.96 13.28 -49.98
CA ARG A 41 -56.41 12.03 -49.43
C ARG A 41 -55.05 11.68 -50.04
N LYS A 42 -54.82 11.93 -51.34
CA LYS A 42 -53.51 11.71 -51.97
C LYS A 42 -52.47 12.70 -51.45
N ALA A 43 -52.83 13.97 -51.29
CA ALA A 43 -51.95 14.99 -50.71
C ALA A 43 -51.55 14.61 -49.28
N LEU A 44 -52.51 14.20 -48.45
CA LEU A 44 -52.25 13.74 -47.08
C LEU A 44 -51.35 12.48 -47.05
N ILE A 45 -51.57 11.51 -47.95
CA ILE A 45 -50.70 10.32 -48.04
C ILE A 45 -49.29 10.71 -48.46
N GLN A 46 -49.13 11.72 -49.32
CA GLN A 46 -47.83 12.19 -49.75
C GLN A 46 -47.10 12.90 -48.61
N THR A 47 -47.76 13.80 -47.87
CA THR A 47 -47.15 14.45 -46.69
C THR A 47 -46.74 13.44 -45.64
N PHE A 48 -47.58 12.43 -45.34
CA PHE A 48 -47.19 11.35 -44.42
C PHE A 48 -46.01 10.50 -44.91
N ARG A 49 -45.80 10.37 -46.22
CA ARG A 49 -44.64 9.68 -46.78
C ARG A 49 -43.39 10.53 -46.63
N ASP A 50 -43.48 11.80 -46.96
CA ASP A 50 -42.38 12.76 -46.87
C ASP A 50 -41.95 12.92 -45.41
N ASP A 51 -42.89 13.10 -44.47
CA ASP A 51 -42.65 13.14 -43.01
C ASP A 51 -41.97 11.86 -42.51
N ARG A 52 -42.38 10.70 -43.03
CA ARG A 52 -41.80 9.40 -42.66
C ARG A 52 -40.37 9.25 -43.20
N GLU A 53 -40.08 9.78 -44.38
CA GLU A 53 -38.74 9.76 -44.96
C GLU A 53 -37.80 10.71 -44.23
N GLU A 54 -38.26 11.91 -43.88
CA GLU A 54 -37.53 12.86 -43.04
C GLU A 54 -37.24 12.28 -41.66
N PHE A 55 -38.24 11.69 -41.00
CA PHE A 55 -38.05 11.02 -39.71
C PHE A 55 -37.05 9.86 -39.78
N LYS A 56 -37.06 9.07 -40.86
CA LYS A 56 -36.05 8.02 -41.04
C LYS A 56 -34.66 8.60 -41.24
N ALA A 57 -34.53 9.69 -41.99
CA ALA A 57 -33.26 10.36 -42.24
C ALA A 57 -32.67 10.94 -40.95
N THR A 58 -33.47 11.62 -40.14
CA THR A 58 -33.05 12.17 -38.85
C THR A 58 -32.63 11.06 -37.88
N MET A 59 -33.45 10.03 -37.71
CA MET A 59 -33.12 8.89 -36.84
C MET A 59 -31.86 8.16 -37.28
N LYS A 60 -31.62 8.05 -38.60
CA LYS A 60 -30.39 7.45 -39.11
C LYS A 60 -29.17 8.32 -38.78
N ALA A 61 -29.26 9.64 -38.99
CA ALA A 61 -28.18 10.58 -38.67
C ALA A 61 -27.87 10.60 -37.16
N GLU A 62 -28.89 10.62 -36.31
CA GLU A 62 -28.73 10.55 -34.85
C GLU A 62 -28.07 9.24 -34.40
N ARG A 63 -28.49 8.11 -34.98
CA ARG A 63 -27.89 6.80 -34.69
C ARG A 63 -26.43 6.76 -35.11
N GLU A 64 -26.09 7.28 -36.30
CA GLU A 64 -24.71 7.34 -36.78
C GLU A 64 -23.84 8.24 -35.90
N ALA A 65 -24.35 9.42 -35.52
CA ALA A 65 -23.68 10.32 -34.60
C ALA A 65 -23.46 9.70 -33.20
N PHE A 66 -24.48 9.00 -32.68
CA PHE A 66 -24.38 8.30 -31.39
C PHE A 66 -23.36 7.16 -31.44
N VAL A 67 -23.36 6.36 -32.51
CA VAL A 67 -22.38 5.27 -32.70
C VAL A 67 -20.97 5.84 -32.85
N ALA A 68 -20.80 6.94 -33.60
CA ALA A 68 -19.51 7.61 -33.75
C ALA A 68 -19.01 8.12 -32.39
N LYS A 69 -19.88 8.77 -31.60
CA LYS A 69 -19.55 9.22 -30.25
C LYS A 69 -19.15 8.06 -29.34
N LEU A 70 -19.92 6.97 -29.31
CA LEU A 70 -19.58 5.78 -28.52
C LEU A 70 -18.23 5.17 -28.91
N LYS A 71 -17.91 5.12 -30.21
CA LYS A 71 -16.59 4.64 -30.67
C LYS A 71 -15.48 5.55 -30.16
N SER A 72 -15.63 6.86 -30.31
CA SER A 72 -14.68 7.85 -29.82
C SER A 72 -14.49 7.74 -28.30
N ASP A 73 -15.58 7.68 -27.53
CA ASP A 73 -15.54 7.56 -26.07
C ASP A 73 -14.89 6.24 -25.61
N ARG A 74 -15.09 5.16 -26.37
CA ARG A 74 -14.42 3.88 -26.10
C ARG A 74 -12.92 3.97 -26.35
N GLU A 75 -12.50 4.59 -27.45
CA GLU A 75 -11.09 4.74 -27.79
C GLU A 75 -10.36 5.61 -26.77
N THR A 76 -10.95 6.73 -26.36
CA THR A 76 -10.38 7.61 -25.32
C THR A 76 -10.31 6.89 -23.97
N PHE A 77 -11.36 6.18 -23.57
CA PHE A 77 -11.36 5.39 -22.34
C PHE A 77 -10.29 4.29 -22.33
N LEU A 78 -10.12 3.57 -23.44
CA LEU A 78 -9.08 2.55 -23.57
C LEU A 78 -7.67 3.15 -23.53
N ALA A 79 -7.47 4.33 -24.15
CA ALA A 79 -6.20 5.05 -24.10
C ALA A 79 -5.88 5.50 -22.66
N GLU A 80 -6.86 6.08 -21.95
CA GLU A 80 -6.71 6.48 -20.55
C GLU A 80 -6.41 5.29 -19.63
N LEU A 81 -7.09 4.16 -19.82
CA LEU A 81 -6.83 2.96 -19.03
C LEU A 81 -5.42 2.43 -19.24
N LYS A 82 -4.93 2.42 -20.49
CA LYS A 82 -3.54 2.01 -20.77
C LYS A 82 -2.55 2.96 -20.11
N ALA A 83 -2.75 4.28 -20.24
CA ALA A 83 -1.89 5.27 -19.60
C ALA A 83 -1.85 5.12 -18.07
N LYS A 84 -3.02 4.99 -17.42
CA LYS A 84 -3.12 4.77 -15.97
C LYS A 84 -2.48 3.45 -15.53
N LYS A 85 -2.59 2.39 -16.34
CA LYS A 85 -1.98 1.09 -16.05
C LYS A 85 -0.45 1.18 -16.06
N GLU A 86 0.13 1.86 -17.04
CA GLU A 86 1.58 2.06 -17.10
C GLU A 86 2.07 2.98 -15.99
N GLU A 87 1.35 4.07 -15.69
CA GLU A 87 1.66 4.94 -14.56
C GLU A 87 1.65 4.18 -13.22
N PHE A 88 0.63 3.33 -13.01
CA PHE A 88 0.54 2.52 -11.79
C PHE A 88 1.69 1.52 -11.66
N LYS A 89 2.08 0.86 -12.75
CA LYS A 89 3.24 -0.05 -12.77
C LYS A 89 4.51 0.69 -12.40
N ASN A 90 4.77 1.85 -13.02
CA ASN A 90 5.97 2.64 -12.77
C ASN A 90 6.03 3.12 -11.32
N LYS A 91 4.93 3.66 -10.78
CA LYS A 91 4.85 4.07 -9.37
C LYS A 91 5.06 2.91 -8.41
N THR A 92 4.51 1.73 -8.74
CA THR A 92 4.69 0.53 -7.91
C THR A 92 6.15 0.09 -7.92
N LEU A 93 6.80 0.13 -9.08
CA LEU A 93 8.21 -0.22 -9.21
C LEU A 93 9.12 0.77 -8.47
N GLU A 94 8.88 2.07 -8.62
CA GLU A 94 9.58 3.13 -7.88
C GLU A 94 9.45 2.93 -6.38
N ALA A 95 8.23 2.71 -5.87
CA ALA A 95 7.99 2.46 -4.46
C ALA A 95 8.73 1.22 -3.94
N LYS A 96 8.79 0.13 -4.72
CA LYS A 96 9.57 -1.07 -4.38
C LYS A 96 11.06 -0.79 -4.34
N ASN A 97 11.59 -0.03 -5.30
CA ASN A 97 13.00 0.36 -5.33
C ASN A 97 13.37 1.29 -4.17
N GLU A 98 12.52 2.26 -3.84
CA GLU A 98 12.71 3.13 -2.68
C GLU A 98 12.68 2.35 -1.37
N TRP A 99 11.75 1.41 -1.23
CA TRP A 99 11.70 0.55 -0.05
C TRP A 99 12.97 -0.29 0.06
N ARG A 100 13.45 -0.88 -1.05
CA ARG A 100 14.71 -1.64 -1.09
C ARG A 100 15.89 -0.78 -0.66
N GLY A 101 15.99 0.44 -1.20
CA GLY A 101 17.03 1.40 -0.81
C GLY A 101 17.00 1.69 0.69
N ARG A 102 15.81 1.96 1.24
CA ARG A 102 15.63 2.16 2.68
C ARG A 102 15.99 0.93 3.51
N ALA A 103 15.65 -0.27 3.06
CA ALA A 103 16.00 -1.52 3.74
C ALA A 103 17.52 -1.72 3.78
N LEU A 104 18.22 -1.51 2.66
CA LEU A 104 19.68 -1.57 2.59
C LEU A 104 20.34 -0.54 3.50
N THR A 105 19.84 0.71 3.50
CA THR A 105 20.33 1.74 4.43
C THR A 105 20.10 1.34 5.88
N MET A 106 18.91 0.86 6.25
CA MET A 106 18.60 0.42 7.61
C MET A 106 19.58 -0.65 8.10
N ILE A 107 19.83 -1.68 7.28
CA ILE A 107 20.75 -2.78 7.60
C ILE A 107 22.19 -2.26 7.72
N GLY A 108 22.69 -1.59 6.69
CA GLY A 108 24.10 -1.19 6.61
C GLY A 108 24.48 -0.03 7.54
N THR A 109 23.54 0.86 7.87
CA THR A 109 23.84 2.02 8.72
C THR A 109 23.35 1.86 10.14
N SER A 110 22.08 1.49 10.34
CA SER A 110 21.47 1.54 11.67
C SER A 110 21.82 0.29 12.48
N PHE A 111 21.63 -0.88 11.87
CA PHE A 111 21.90 -2.14 12.54
C PHE A 111 23.40 -2.39 12.71
N GLU A 112 24.19 -2.23 11.66
CA GLU A 112 25.65 -2.41 11.77
C GLU A 112 26.30 -1.42 12.75
N MET A 113 25.83 -0.17 12.81
CA MET A 113 26.33 0.79 13.81
C MET A 113 25.95 0.40 15.23
N ALA A 114 24.72 -0.07 15.45
CA ALA A 114 24.28 -0.57 16.75
C ALA A 114 25.10 -1.78 17.19
N ILE A 115 25.38 -2.72 16.29
CA ILE A 115 26.22 -3.88 16.54
C ILE A 115 27.63 -3.45 16.93
N ARG A 116 28.31 -2.64 16.11
CA ARG A 116 29.68 -2.17 16.41
C ARG A 116 29.77 -1.47 17.76
N ASN A 117 28.76 -0.66 18.09
CA ASN A 117 28.75 0.02 19.39
C ASN A 117 28.56 -0.97 20.56
N LEU A 118 27.68 -1.97 20.41
CA LEU A 118 27.50 -3.01 21.42
C LEU A 118 28.75 -3.88 21.59
N GLU A 119 29.39 -4.31 20.50
CA GLU A 119 30.65 -5.06 20.54
C GLU A 119 31.72 -4.29 21.32
N ARG A 120 31.89 -3.01 21.01
CA ARG A 120 32.86 -2.15 21.71
C ARG A 120 32.57 -2.07 23.22
N ILE A 121 31.30 -1.97 23.61
CA ILE A 121 30.94 -1.92 25.05
C ILE A 121 31.14 -3.29 25.68
N GLN A 122 30.78 -4.39 25.02
CA GLN A 122 31.00 -5.76 25.50
C GLN A 122 32.48 -6.05 25.72
N THR A 123 33.36 -5.62 24.81
CA THR A 123 34.82 -5.73 24.99
C THR A 123 35.28 -4.97 26.23
N ARG A 124 34.87 -3.70 26.38
CA ARG A 124 35.26 -2.90 27.55
C ARG A 124 34.74 -3.46 28.86
N VAL A 125 33.52 -4.00 28.89
CA VAL A 125 32.98 -4.64 30.10
C VAL A 125 33.75 -5.91 30.43
N GLY A 126 34.13 -6.71 29.42
CA GLY A 126 35.02 -7.85 29.60
C GLY A 126 36.36 -7.45 30.19
N GLU A 127 37.01 -6.42 29.63
CA GLU A 127 38.28 -5.89 30.16
C GLU A 127 38.18 -5.39 31.61
N ILE A 128 37.02 -4.87 32.02
CA ILE A 128 36.80 -4.46 33.42
C ILE A 128 36.64 -5.69 34.32
N ILE A 129 35.84 -6.67 33.91
CA ILE A 129 35.65 -7.93 34.65
C ILE A 129 37.00 -8.64 34.84
N ASP A 130 37.80 -8.75 33.78
CA ASP A 130 39.13 -9.36 33.82
C ASP A 130 40.10 -8.61 34.77
N GLY A 131 39.79 -7.36 35.15
CA GLY A 131 40.59 -6.57 36.09
C GLY A 131 40.18 -6.71 37.56
N LEU A 132 39.10 -7.45 37.86
CA LEU A 132 38.54 -7.65 39.20
C LEU A 132 38.96 -9.02 39.78
N ASP A 133 40.26 -9.37 39.68
CA ASP A 133 40.81 -10.70 39.98
C ASP A 133 40.45 -11.27 41.38
N ASP A 134 40.05 -10.43 42.34
CA ASP A 134 39.73 -10.81 43.73
C ASP A 134 38.22 -10.74 44.08
N GLU A 135 37.33 -10.41 43.13
CA GLU A 135 35.89 -10.29 43.35
C GLU A 135 35.08 -11.42 42.68
N ASP A 136 33.88 -11.73 43.17
CA ASP A 136 32.99 -12.72 42.52
C ASP A 136 32.30 -12.09 41.30
N THR A 137 32.87 -12.34 40.12
CA THR A 137 32.38 -11.81 38.84
C THR A 137 31.37 -12.73 38.13
N THR A 138 30.96 -13.84 38.74
CA THR A 138 30.18 -14.91 38.09
C THR A 138 28.91 -14.39 37.40
N ASP A 139 28.14 -13.53 38.07
CA ASP A 139 26.89 -12.98 37.52
C ASP A 139 27.14 -11.98 36.39
N ALA A 140 28.17 -11.14 36.51
CA ALA A 140 28.57 -10.19 35.49
C ALA A 140 29.05 -10.92 34.21
N GLU A 141 29.83 -11.99 34.37
CA GLU A 141 30.29 -12.84 33.27
C GLU A 141 29.13 -13.52 32.55
N ALA A 142 28.18 -14.10 33.31
CA ALA A 142 26.99 -14.74 32.75
C ALA A 142 26.13 -13.75 31.95
N LEU A 143 25.91 -12.53 32.47
CA LEU A 143 25.16 -11.48 31.79
C LEU A 143 25.88 -10.96 30.54
N LEU A 144 27.21 -10.83 30.58
CA LEU A 144 28.03 -10.47 29.41
C LEU A 144 27.98 -11.56 28.34
N ALA A 145 28.05 -12.84 28.73
CA ALA A 145 27.93 -13.97 27.81
C ALA A 145 26.55 -13.99 27.13
N LEU A 146 25.47 -13.80 27.89
CA LEU A 146 24.11 -13.71 27.35
C LEU A 146 23.97 -12.50 26.41
N SER A 147 24.57 -11.35 26.75
CA SER A 147 24.61 -10.18 25.86
C SER A 147 25.28 -10.49 24.52
N LYS A 148 26.41 -11.23 24.53
CA LYS A 148 27.15 -11.65 23.32
C LYS A 148 26.33 -12.63 22.48
N GLU A 149 25.69 -13.61 23.10
CA GLU A 149 24.81 -14.57 22.42
C GLU A 149 23.65 -13.87 21.68
N LYS A 150 22.97 -12.93 22.36
CA LYS A 150 21.89 -12.14 21.77
C LYS A 150 22.36 -11.28 20.61
N LEU A 151 23.58 -10.73 20.71
CA LEU A 151 24.19 -9.94 19.65
C LEU A 151 24.52 -10.79 18.43
N GLU A 152 25.04 -12.01 18.61
CA GLU A 152 25.29 -12.93 17.50
C GLU A 152 24.00 -13.38 16.82
N THR A 153 22.98 -13.73 17.61
CA THR A 153 21.67 -14.06 17.04
C THR A 153 21.11 -12.88 16.23
N ALA A 154 21.33 -11.63 16.66
CA ALA A 154 20.92 -10.46 15.89
C ALA A 154 21.71 -10.30 14.58
N LYS A 155 23.01 -10.64 14.57
CA LYS A 155 23.85 -10.63 13.35
C LYS A 155 23.37 -11.68 12.35
N ASP A 156 23.04 -12.89 12.80
CA ASP A 156 22.50 -13.96 11.95
C ASP A 156 21.22 -13.50 11.25
N LYS A 157 20.30 -12.87 12.00
CA LYS A 157 19.07 -12.30 11.43
C LYS A 157 19.34 -11.23 10.36
N LEU A 158 20.42 -10.46 10.49
CA LEU A 158 20.79 -9.49 9.45
C LEU A 158 21.38 -10.15 8.21
N VAL A 159 22.07 -11.28 8.35
CA VAL A 159 22.50 -12.10 7.22
C VAL A 159 21.28 -12.62 6.47
N ASP A 160 20.30 -13.19 7.17
CA ASP A 160 19.03 -13.65 6.57
C ASP A 160 18.32 -12.53 5.79
N ILE A 161 18.25 -11.32 6.37
CA ILE A 161 17.64 -10.17 5.69
C ILE A 161 18.43 -9.78 4.42
N LYS A 162 19.76 -9.80 4.48
CA LYS A 162 20.62 -9.48 3.33
C LYS A 162 20.41 -10.48 2.20
N GLU A 163 20.26 -11.77 2.52
CA GLU A 163 20.00 -12.83 1.54
C GLU A 163 18.60 -12.72 0.90
N LEU A 164 17.60 -12.30 1.69
CA LEU A 164 16.23 -12.10 1.19
C LEU A 164 16.06 -10.86 0.31
N LEU A 165 16.99 -9.90 0.36
CA LEU A 165 16.90 -8.66 -0.41
C LEU A 165 17.30 -8.90 -1.88
N PRO A 166 16.36 -8.85 -2.84
CA PRO A 166 16.71 -9.02 -4.24
C PRO A 166 17.48 -7.82 -4.77
N GLU A 167 18.22 -8.03 -5.87
CA GLU A 167 18.97 -6.96 -6.55
C GLU A 167 18.09 -5.87 -7.18
N SER A 168 16.83 -6.19 -7.51
CA SER A 168 15.87 -5.29 -8.14
C SER A 168 14.55 -5.27 -7.39
N GLY A 169 13.92 -4.09 -7.31
CA GLY A 169 12.60 -3.92 -6.70
C GLY A 169 11.49 -4.71 -7.39
N GLU A 170 11.63 -5.06 -8.67
CA GLU A 170 10.64 -5.87 -9.40
C GLU A 170 10.38 -7.22 -8.74
N LYS A 171 11.44 -7.85 -8.22
CA LYS A 171 11.43 -9.17 -7.60
C LYS A 171 10.89 -9.16 -6.16
N ILE A 172 10.61 -7.98 -5.59
CA ILE A 172 10.06 -7.88 -4.23
C ILE A 172 8.58 -8.28 -4.29
N THR A 173 8.28 -9.43 -3.70
CA THR A 173 6.92 -9.88 -3.45
C THR A 173 6.44 -9.42 -2.08
N VAL A 174 5.14 -9.59 -1.80
CA VAL A 174 4.57 -9.25 -0.50
C VAL A 174 5.16 -10.14 0.61
N GLU A 175 5.41 -11.41 0.28
CA GLU A 175 5.98 -12.40 1.19
C GLU A 175 7.42 -12.02 1.58
N ILE A 176 8.26 -11.64 0.61
CA ILE A 176 9.64 -11.17 0.87
C ILE A 176 9.62 -9.92 1.76
N PHE A 177 8.70 -8.99 1.49
CA PHE A 177 8.54 -7.78 2.29
C PHE A 177 8.16 -8.09 3.74
N GLU A 178 7.19 -8.98 3.94
CA GLU A 178 6.72 -9.39 5.27
C GLU A 178 7.81 -10.14 6.05
N GLN A 179 8.55 -11.02 5.39
CA GLN A 179 9.68 -11.75 5.98
C GLN A 179 10.78 -10.80 6.44
N ILE A 180 11.22 -9.88 5.56
CA ILE A 180 12.24 -8.87 5.92
C ILE A 180 11.76 -8.01 7.09
N LYS A 181 10.49 -7.63 7.11
CA LYS A 181 9.91 -6.84 8.22
C LYS A 181 9.86 -7.62 9.53
N SER A 182 9.57 -8.91 9.51
CA SER A 182 9.58 -9.77 10.70
C SER A 182 11.00 -9.90 11.25
N LEU A 183 11.95 -10.32 10.40
CA LEU A 183 13.35 -10.49 10.78
C LEU A 183 13.96 -9.18 11.30
N ALA A 184 13.63 -8.04 10.68
CA ALA A 184 14.13 -6.74 11.16
C ALA A 184 13.59 -6.38 12.55
N ARG A 185 12.37 -6.80 12.90
CA ARG A 185 11.82 -6.61 14.25
C ARG A 185 12.52 -7.53 15.24
N GLU A 186 12.68 -8.81 14.89
CA GLU A 186 13.40 -9.78 15.71
C GLU A 186 14.83 -9.33 15.99
N ALA A 187 15.59 -8.92 14.96
CA ALA A 187 16.93 -8.38 15.10
C ALA A 187 16.95 -7.15 16.02
N LYS A 188 15.98 -6.23 15.86
CA LYS A 188 15.88 -5.04 16.72
C LYS A 188 15.63 -5.40 18.17
N ASP A 189 14.76 -6.36 18.45
CA ASP A 189 14.43 -6.75 19.81
C ASP A 189 15.60 -7.52 20.46
N LEU A 190 16.30 -8.38 19.71
CA LEU A 190 17.55 -9.01 20.15
C LEU A 190 18.63 -7.98 20.50
N LEU A 191 18.79 -6.91 19.70
CA LEU A 191 19.73 -5.83 20.03
C LEU A 191 19.35 -5.08 21.31
N LYS A 192 18.06 -4.90 21.59
CA LYS A 192 17.61 -4.30 22.86
C LYS A 192 17.86 -5.23 24.03
N GLU A 193 17.60 -6.52 23.87
CA GLU A 193 17.88 -7.54 24.89
C GLU A 193 19.38 -7.61 25.18
N SER A 194 20.22 -7.67 24.16
CA SER A 194 21.69 -7.63 24.28
C SER A 194 22.16 -6.38 25.03
N ARG A 195 21.61 -5.21 24.69
CA ARG A 195 21.90 -3.97 25.42
C ARG A 195 21.42 -4.04 26.88
N HIS A 196 20.25 -4.59 27.13
CA HIS A 196 19.66 -4.67 28.46
C HIS A 196 20.50 -5.55 29.39
N THR A 197 20.89 -6.74 28.93
CA THR A 197 21.76 -7.65 29.68
C THR A 197 23.15 -7.05 29.88
N LEU A 198 23.69 -6.33 28.90
CA LEU A 198 24.95 -5.61 29.06
C LEU A 198 24.88 -4.51 30.12
N VAL A 199 23.77 -3.78 30.19
CA VAL A 199 23.55 -2.78 31.24
C VAL A 199 23.42 -3.44 32.60
N GLN A 200 22.84 -4.64 32.70
CA GLN A 200 22.82 -5.40 33.95
C GLN A 200 24.23 -5.85 34.33
N ALA A 201 25.02 -6.41 33.40
CA ALA A 201 26.41 -6.78 33.66
C ALA A 201 27.24 -5.59 34.18
N ILE A 202 27.07 -4.40 33.59
CA ILE A 202 27.71 -3.17 34.07
C ILE A 202 27.28 -2.80 35.49
N LYS A 203 26.02 -3.05 35.87
CA LYS A 203 25.55 -2.76 37.22
C LYS A 203 26.16 -3.71 38.24
N GLU A 204 26.23 -5.00 37.93
CA GLU A 204 26.89 -5.97 38.80
C GLU A 204 28.36 -5.57 39.02
N VAL A 205 29.10 -5.31 37.93
CA VAL A 205 30.50 -4.84 37.98
C VAL A 205 30.67 -3.57 38.83
N LYS A 206 29.73 -2.63 38.74
CA LYS A 206 29.77 -1.40 39.55
C LYS A 206 29.44 -1.63 41.01
N GLY A 207 28.52 -2.53 41.31
CA GLY A 207 28.16 -2.87 42.69
C GLY A 207 29.34 -3.42 43.47
N LEU A 208 30.17 -4.24 42.81
CA LEU A 208 31.38 -4.79 43.42
C LEU A 208 32.42 -3.70 43.73
N GLY A 209 32.55 -2.69 42.85
CA GLY A 209 33.48 -1.57 43.06
C GLY A 209 33.04 -0.53 44.10
N GLU A 210 31.75 -0.46 44.47
CA GLU A 210 31.24 0.48 45.49
C GLU A 210 31.32 -0.10 46.92
N GLU A 211 31.32 -1.43 47.10
CA GLU A 211 31.50 -2.05 48.43
C GLU A 211 32.93 -1.93 48.99
N ASN A 212 33.91 -1.52 48.17
CA ASN A 212 35.31 -1.35 48.56
C ASN A 212 35.70 0.10 48.98
N ASP A 213 34.75 1.05 49.01
CA ASP A 213 35.00 2.47 49.37
C ASP A 213 34.37 2.90 50.72
N GLU A 214 33.89 1.94 51.53
CA GLU A 214 33.45 2.18 52.92
C GLU A 214 34.52 1.69 53.92
N GLY A 215 35.67 2.37 53.98
CA GLY A 215 36.74 1.92 54.87
C GLY A 215 37.93 2.87 55.02
N ASP A 216 37.72 4.17 55.25
CA ASP A 216 38.75 5.02 55.88
C ASP A 216 38.14 6.27 56.54
N ASP A 217 37.21 6.09 57.48
CA ASP A 217 36.98 7.08 58.54
C ASP A 217 37.81 6.62 59.74
N THR A 218 39.11 6.90 59.70
CA THR A 218 39.98 6.83 60.87
C THR A 218 39.38 7.66 61.99
N GLU A 219 38.94 6.95 63.03
CA GLU A 219 38.82 7.43 64.40
C GLU A 219 40.05 8.27 64.73
N ASN A 220 39.87 9.59 64.83
CA ASN A 220 40.77 10.44 65.58
C ASN A 220 40.02 10.84 66.86
N ASP A 221 40.05 9.90 67.80
CA ASP A 221 39.93 10.19 69.23
C ASP A 221 41.13 11.08 69.60
N ASP A 222 40.91 12.39 69.69
CA ASP A 222 41.73 13.26 70.54
C ASP A 222 40.86 13.74 71.69
N ASP A 223 41.03 12.99 72.77
CA ASP A 223 40.67 13.24 74.15
C ASP A 223 41.42 14.47 74.72
N GLU A 224 40.90 14.94 75.86
CA GLU A 224 41.56 15.75 76.91
C GLU A 224 41.44 17.30 76.93
N GLU A 225 40.54 17.72 77.84
CA GLU A 225 40.55 18.84 78.82
C GLU A 225 40.33 20.30 78.42
#